data_AF-A0A258JLT5-F1
#
_entry.id   AF-A0A258JLT5-F1
#
_cell.length_a   1.000
_cell.length_b   1.000
_cell.length_c   1.000
_cell.angle_alpha   90.00
_cell.angle_beta   90.00
_cell.angle_gamma   90.00
#
_symmetry.space_group_name_H-M   'P 1'
#
loop_
_entity.id
_entity.type
_entity.pdbx_description
1 polymer ?
#
loop_
_entity_poly.entity_id
_entity_poly.type
_entity_poly.pdbx_seq_one_letter_code
_entity_poly.pdbx_strand_id
1 'polypeptide(L)'
;MVKKDDLKKLIIENKKSTLKNHWKDAFFCNTIKYSGEIRTNEILLWRSSEYLRGAYPIFVLIFDENETLKEIKIEKNPYQKYSEKFTIMFFSMLSILLAILENLQTSIIFGIGVSVIVFLLQLILSKARKYETKLLTQELRKTIENIERINNPELIIESKEEEEEEWTSSKFITRLLLYPFCIFLLGLSLAIFFEKGINFQVIAGIAVALTYLITDILLIIKKKDNLYFQ
;
A
#
# COMPACT_ATOMS: atom_id res chain seq x y z
N MET A 1 25.35 -17.62 9.03
CA MET A 1 24.98 -16.20 9.23
C MET A 1 25.51 -15.36 8.09
N VAL A 2 24.74 -14.38 7.61
CA VAL A 2 25.08 -13.57 6.43
C VAL A 2 25.94 -12.37 6.80
N LYS A 3 27.02 -12.15 6.03
CA LYS A 3 27.95 -11.02 6.22
C LYS A 3 27.47 -9.77 5.48
N LYS A 4 27.83 -8.60 6.00
CA LYS A 4 27.53 -7.30 5.41
C LYS A 4 28.00 -7.17 3.96
N ASP A 5 29.20 -7.67 3.65
CA ASP A 5 29.77 -7.59 2.30
C ASP A 5 28.97 -8.35 1.25
N ASP A 6 28.29 -9.44 1.63
CA ASP A 6 27.40 -10.14 0.70
C ASP A 6 26.12 -9.37 0.43
N LEU A 7 25.59 -8.70 1.45
CA LEU A 7 24.39 -7.86 1.31
C LEU A 7 24.66 -6.55 0.59
N LYS A 8 25.90 -6.02 0.64
CA LYS A 8 26.30 -4.87 -0.19
C LYS A 8 26.13 -5.17 -1.69
N LYS A 9 26.34 -6.43 -2.12
CA LYS A 9 26.20 -6.84 -3.52
C LYS A 9 24.76 -6.76 -4.04
N LEU A 10 23.77 -6.73 -3.14
CA LEU A 10 22.37 -6.53 -3.53
C LEU A 10 22.12 -5.11 -4.05
N ILE A 11 22.90 -4.13 -3.60
CA ILE A 11 22.74 -2.73 -4.01
C ILE A 11 23.33 -2.54 -5.41
N ILE A 12 22.45 -2.36 -6.39
CA ILE A 12 22.85 -2.02 -7.76
C ILE A 12 23.01 -0.51 -7.89
N GLU A 13 22.17 0.26 -7.22
CA GLU A 13 22.18 1.72 -7.26
C GLU A 13 22.50 2.29 -5.87
N ASN A 14 23.73 2.77 -5.69
CA ASN A 14 24.14 3.42 -4.45
C ASN A 14 23.55 4.84 -4.40
N LYS A 15 22.52 5.03 -3.57
CA LYS A 15 21.78 6.29 -3.40
C LYS A 15 21.66 6.59 -1.91
N LYS A 16 21.76 7.86 -1.54
CA LYS A 16 21.43 8.30 -0.18
C LYS A 16 19.91 8.28 0.03
N SER A 17 19.45 7.86 1.20
CA SER A 17 18.06 7.90 1.63
C SER A 17 17.64 9.35 1.90
N THR A 18 17.19 10.04 0.85
CA THR A 18 16.80 11.45 0.89
C THR A 18 15.47 11.65 0.19
N LEU A 19 14.71 12.67 0.59
CA LEU A 19 13.40 12.97 -0.01
C LEU A 19 13.48 13.09 -1.54
N LYS A 20 14.52 13.74 -2.07
CA LYS A 20 14.72 13.91 -3.52
C LYS A 20 14.87 12.58 -4.25
N ASN A 21 15.65 11.64 -3.70
CA ASN A 21 15.85 10.34 -4.32
C ASN A 21 14.58 9.50 -4.27
N HIS A 22 13.88 9.48 -3.13
CA HIS A 22 12.61 8.77 -3.01
C HIS A 22 11.50 9.38 -3.86
N TRP A 23 11.51 10.70 -4.05
CA TRP A 23 10.63 11.36 -5.01
C TRP A 23 10.91 10.86 -6.42
N LYS A 24 12.18 10.84 -6.85
CA LYS A 24 12.53 10.33 -8.18
C LYS A 24 12.11 8.87 -8.34
N ASP A 25 12.41 8.01 -7.38
CA ASP A 25 12.06 6.59 -7.42
C ASP A 25 10.53 6.36 -7.41
N ALA A 26 9.75 7.25 -6.78
CA ALA A 26 8.30 7.20 -6.80
C ALA A 26 7.69 7.44 -8.20
N PHE A 27 8.34 8.29 -9.02
CA PHE A 27 7.88 8.61 -10.38
C PHE A 27 8.56 7.77 -11.46
N PHE A 28 9.80 7.35 -11.23
CA PHE A 28 10.60 6.50 -12.12
C PHE A 28 10.83 5.14 -11.46
N CYS A 29 9.75 4.35 -11.39
CA CYS A 29 9.74 3.06 -10.71
C CYS A 29 10.82 2.13 -11.26
N ASN A 30 11.65 1.63 -10.35
CA ASN A 30 12.61 0.55 -10.55
C ASN A 30 12.19 -0.66 -9.69
N THR A 31 11.61 -1.66 -10.35
CA THR A 31 11.06 -2.87 -9.71
C THR A 31 12.09 -4.01 -9.63
N ILE A 32 13.16 -3.93 -10.41
CA ILE A 32 14.11 -5.02 -10.63
C ILE A 32 15.35 -4.86 -9.76
N LYS A 33 15.78 -3.62 -9.51
CA LYS A 33 17.06 -3.34 -8.85
C LYS A 33 16.86 -2.79 -7.45
N TYR A 34 17.61 -3.31 -6.49
CA TYR A 34 17.69 -2.66 -5.19
C TYR A 34 18.56 -1.41 -5.25
N SER A 35 18.00 -0.31 -4.78
CA SER A 35 18.73 0.90 -4.41
C SER A 35 19.08 0.83 -2.93
N GLY A 36 20.17 1.47 -2.52
CA GLY A 36 20.54 1.45 -1.12
C GLY A 36 21.62 2.43 -0.71
N GLU A 37 21.67 2.69 0.59
CA GLU A 37 22.68 3.49 1.28
C GLU A 37 23.46 2.59 2.24
N ILE A 38 24.78 2.54 2.08
CA ILE A 38 25.66 1.80 2.99
C ILE A 38 26.12 2.74 4.11
N ARG A 39 25.86 2.38 5.36
CA ARG A 39 26.32 3.08 6.56
C ARG A 39 27.26 2.18 7.36
N THR A 40 27.78 2.69 8.48
CA THR A 40 28.77 1.99 9.31
C THR A 40 28.20 0.70 9.91
N ASN A 41 27.01 0.75 10.54
CA ASN A 41 26.42 -0.42 11.22
C ASN A 41 25.11 -0.88 10.58
N GLU A 42 24.70 -0.26 9.47
CA GLU A 42 23.45 -0.58 8.81
C GLU A 42 23.55 -0.42 7.28
N ILE A 43 22.65 -1.09 6.58
CA ILE A 43 22.40 -0.89 5.17
C ILE A 43 20.92 -0.54 5.02
N LEU A 44 20.64 0.61 4.41
CA LEU A 44 19.31 0.94 3.94
C LEU A 44 19.14 0.36 2.56
N LEU A 45 18.16 -0.52 2.38
CA LEU A 45 17.86 -1.18 1.12
C LEU A 45 16.41 -0.92 0.76
N TRP A 46 16.15 -0.54 -0.48
CA TRP A 46 14.79 -0.38 -0.97
C TRP A 46 14.70 -0.74 -2.46
N ARG A 47 13.50 -1.14 -2.87
CA ARG A 47 13.11 -1.17 -4.26
C ARG A 47 11.70 -0.59 -4.35
N SER A 48 11.46 0.21 -5.38
CA SER A 48 10.08 0.63 -5.65
C SER A 48 9.28 -0.55 -6.17
N SER A 49 7.97 -0.49 -6.04
CA SER A 49 7.08 -1.46 -6.66
C SER A 49 5.99 -0.74 -7.44
N GLU A 50 5.42 -1.41 -8.44
CA GLU A 50 4.44 -0.79 -9.33
C GLU A 50 3.18 -0.33 -8.59
N TYR A 51 2.79 -1.06 -7.54
CA TYR A 51 1.56 -0.79 -6.81
C TYR A 51 1.79 0.13 -5.60
N LEU A 52 2.93 0.05 -4.90
CA LEU A 52 3.28 1.04 -3.85
C LEU A 52 3.73 2.38 -4.44
N ARG A 53 4.29 2.37 -5.65
CA ARG A 53 5.00 3.49 -6.29
C ARG A 53 5.99 4.20 -5.37
N GLY A 54 5.55 5.23 -4.67
CA GLY A 54 6.35 6.00 -3.71
C GLY A 54 6.20 5.58 -2.26
N ALA A 55 5.33 4.62 -1.94
CA ALA A 55 5.05 4.17 -0.57
C ALA A 55 5.73 2.83 -0.22
N TYR A 56 6.83 2.49 -0.90
CA TYR A 56 7.58 1.27 -0.63
C TYR A 56 8.33 1.31 0.71
N PRO A 57 8.55 0.15 1.36
CA PRO A 57 9.34 0.07 2.57
C PRO A 57 10.83 0.34 2.30
N ILE A 58 11.50 0.95 3.27
CA ILE A 58 12.97 0.88 3.40
C ILE A 58 13.28 -0.23 4.39
N PHE A 59 14.07 -1.20 3.95
CA PHE A 59 14.61 -2.25 4.80
C PHE A 59 15.92 -1.76 5.43
N VAL A 60 15.93 -1.64 6.75
CA VAL A 60 17.11 -1.28 7.53
C VAL A 60 17.74 -2.58 8.03
N LEU A 61 18.82 -2.99 7.40
CA LEU A 61 19.60 -4.17 7.75
C LEU A 61 20.62 -3.75 8.81
N ILE A 62 20.49 -4.24 10.03
CA ILE A 62 21.36 -3.89 11.17
C ILE A 62 22.38 -4.99 11.39
N PHE A 63 23.65 -4.59 11.53
CA PHE A 63 24.78 -5.49 11.70
C PHE A 63 25.33 -5.44 13.12
N ASP A 64 25.90 -6.55 13.59
CA ASP A 64 26.67 -6.61 14.83
C ASP A 64 28.14 -6.19 14.62
N GLU A 65 28.95 -6.28 15.68
CA GLU A 65 30.38 -5.94 15.65
C GLU A 65 31.19 -6.84 14.70
N ASN A 66 30.68 -8.05 14.41
CA ASN A 66 31.29 -9.00 13.47
C ASN A 66 30.82 -8.78 12.03
N GLU A 67 30.12 -7.68 11.75
CA GLU A 67 29.48 -7.37 10.47
C GLU A 67 28.50 -8.47 10.00
N THR A 68 27.88 -9.20 10.92
CA THR A 68 26.85 -10.19 10.63
C THR A 68 25.46 -9.58 10.77
N LEU A 69 24.54 -9.99 9.90
CA LEU A 69 23.16 -9.51 9.92
C LEU A 69 22.48 -9.95 11.22
N LYS A 70 22.02 -8.97 12.02
CA LYS A 70 21.32 -9.19 13.29
C LYS A 70 19.81 -9.02 13.15
N GLU A 71 19.38 -7.97 12.47
CA GLU A 71 17.97 -7.57 12.42
C GLU A 71 17.62 -6.91 11.08
N ILE A 72 16.37 -7.09 10.64
CA ILE A 72 15.76 -6.36 9.52
C ILE A 72 14.60 -5.53 10.07
N LYS A 73 14.74 -4.21 10.09
CA LYS A 73 13.65 -3.28 10.41
C LYS A 73 13.02 -2.73 9.14
N ILE A 74 11.76 -2.37 9.22
CA ILE A 74 11.01 -1.76 8.12
C ILE A 74 10.67 -0.33 8.49
N GLU A 75 11.08 0.62 7.65
CA GLU A 75 10.78 2.03 7.83
C GLU A 75 9.99 2.60 6.64
N LYS A 76 9.16 3.61 6.92
CA LYS A 76 8.52 4.42 5.88
C LYS A 76 9.59 5.29 5.21
N ASN A 77 9.59 5.30 3.87
CA ASN A 77 10.48 6.18 3.14
C ASN A 77 10.10 7.68 3.34
N PRO A 78 11.06 8.61 3.18
CA PRO A 78 10.82 10.05 3.27
C PRO A 78 9.69 10.59 2.38
N TYR A 79 9.54 10.09 1.16
CA TYR A 79 8.46 10.51 0.26
C TYR A 79 7.09 10.17 0.86
N GLN A 80 6.91 8.94 1.35
CA GLN A 80 5.68 8.50 1.98
C GLN A 80 5.33 9.36 3.21
N LYS A 81 6.32 9.65 4.07
CA LYS A 81 6.12 10.50 5.26
C LYS A 81 5.65 11.90 4.86
N TYR A 82 6.18 12.45 3.76
CA TYR A 82 5.80 13.77 3.26
C TYR A 82 4.44 13.76 2.56
N SER A 83 4.18 12.78 1.68
CA SER A 83 2.94 12.67 0.93
C SER A 83 1.74 12.50 1.85
N GLU A 84 1.86 11.74 2.94
CA GLU A 84 0.79 11.60 3.94
C GLU A 84 0.39 12.96 4.55
N LYS A 85 1.37 13.82 4.86
CA LYS A 85 1.11 15.19 5.38
C LYS A 85 0.53 16.12 4.31
N PHE A 86 1.09 16.07 3.10
CA PHE A 86 0.64 16.90 1.98
C PHE A 86 -0.80 16.58 1.60
N THR A 87 -1.19 15.30 1.56
CA THR A 87 -2.56 14.88 1.27
C THR A 87 -3.56 15.47 2.26
N ILE A 88 -3.26 15.44 3.56
CA ILE A 88 -4.12 16.05 4.60
C ILE A 88 -4.27 17.55 4.34
N MET A 89 -3.16 18.26 4.14
CA MET A 89 -3.17 19.70 3.88
C MET A 89 -3.97 20.05 2.61
N PHE A 90 -3.78 19.30 1.53
CA PHE A 90 -4.48 19.49 0.26
C PHE A 90 -6.00 19.35 0.43
N PHE A 91 -6.46 18.27 1.08
CA PHE A 91 -7.89 18.06 1.30
C PHE A 91 -8.49 19.09 2.27
N SER A 92 -7.76 19.51 3.31
CA SER A 92 -8.20 20.61 4.18
C SER A 92 -8.36 21.92 3.40
N MET A 93 -7.40 22.27 2.55
CA MET A 93 -7.47 23.47 1.71
C MET A 93 -8.63 23.40 0.70
N LEU A 94 -8.82 22.24 0.06
CA LEU A 94 -9.92 22.02 -0.87
C LEU A 94 -11.29 22.21 -0.18
N SER A 95 -11.47 21.68 1.03
CA SER A 95 -12.68 21.86 1.82
C SER A 95 -12.94 23.32 2.18
N ILE A 96 -11.90 24.07 2.55
CA ILE A 96 -12.03 25.52 2.84
C ILE A 96 -12.42 26.28 1.58
N LEU A 97 -11.78 26.00 0.44
CA LEU A 97 -12.08 26.66 -0.82
C LEU A 97 -13.54 26.45 -1.24
N LEU A 98 -14.04 25.22 -1.10
CA LEU A 98 -15.45 24.91 -1.39
C LEU A 98 -16.40 25.67 -0.47
N ALA A 99 -16.09 25.74 0.82
CA ALA A 99 -16.90 26.49 1.79
C ALA A 99 -16.96 28.01 1.50
N ILE A 100 -15.99 28.56 0.78
CA ILE A 100 -15.97 29.97 0.35
C ILE A 100 -16.76 30.17 -0.94
N LEU A 101 -16.64 29.26 -1.89
CA LEU A 101 -17.20 29.41 -3.24
C LEU A 101 -18.68 29.02 -3.34
N GLU A 102 -19.14 28.12 -2.47
CA GLU A 102 -20.47 27.52 -2.55
C GLU A 102 -21.30 27.79 -1.29
N ASN A 103 -22.62 27.61 -1.39
CA ASN A 103 -23.48 27.64 -0.21
C ASN A 103 -23.06 26.53 0.79
N LEU A 104 -23.23 26.80 2.09
CA LEU A 104 -22.92 25.90 3.19
C LEU A 104 -23.55 24.50 2.99
N GLN A 105 -24.80 24.44 2.55
CA GLN A 105 -25.49 23.16 2.31
C GLN A 105 -24.80 22.33 1.22
N THR A 106 -24.48 22.95 0.08
CA THR A 106 -23.76 22.30 -1.04
C THR A 106 -22.37 21.85 -0.60
N SER A 107 -21.65 22.71 0.14
CA SER A 107 -20.31 22.44 0.66
C SER A 107 -20.29 21.25 1.62
N ILE A 108 -21.29 21.13 2.52
CA ILE A 108 -21.41 20.01 3.44
C ILE A 108 -21.66 18.71 2.68
N ILE A 109 -22.61 18.69 1.73
CA ILE A 109 -22.94 17.49 0.95
C ILE A 109 -21.71 17.01 0.16
N PHE A 110 -21.04 17.92 -0.54
CA PHE A 110 -19.83 17.60 -1.29
C PHE A 110 -18.68 17.14 -0.38
N GLY A 111 -18.47 17.82 0.75
CA GLY A 111 -17.46 17.45 1.73
C GLY A 111 -17.66 16.04 2.28
N ILE A 112 -18.91 15.65 2.57
CA ILE A 112 -19.25 14.28 3.00
C ILE A 112 -18.95 13.29 1.87
N GLY A 113 -19.42 13.57 0.65
CA GLY A 113 -19.22 12.69 -0.51
C GLY A 113 -17.74 12.43 -0.80
N VAL A 114 -16.93 13.49 -0.86
CA VAL A 114 -15.48 13.38 -1.06
C VAL A 114 -14.82 12.65 0.10
N SER A 115 -15.20 12.93 1.34
CA SER A 115 -14.63 12.25 2.52
C SER A 115 -14.88 10.74 2.48
N VAL A 116 -16.08 10.30 2.07
CA VAL A 116 -16.39 8.87 1.90
C VAL A 116 -15.51 8.24 0.81
N ILE A 117 -15.36 8.90 -0.33
CA ILE A 117 -14.50 8.42 -1.43
C ILE A 117 -13.04 8.31 -0.98
N VAL A 118 -12.51 9.37 -0.36
CA VAL A 118 -11.12 9.40 0.14
C VAL A 118 -10.90 8.32 1.19
N PHE A 119 -11.84 8.14 2.12
CA PHE A 119 -11.77 7.10 3.14
C PHE A 119 -11.72 5.70 2.52
N LEU A 120 -12.60 5.41 1.56
CA LEU A 120 -12.65 4.12 0.87
C LEU A 120 -11.36 3.84 0.07
N LEU A 121 -10.85 4.84 -0.65
CA LEU A 121 -9.56 4.73 -1.34
C LEU A 121 -8.41 4.49 -0.35
N GLN A 122 -8.41 5.18 0.80
CA GLN A 122 -7.40 5.01 1.83
C GLN A 122 -7.42 3.60 2.43
N LEU A 123 -8.60 2.99 2.63
CA LEU A 123 -8.72 1.61 3.07
C LEU A 123 -8.10 0.63 2.07
N ILE A 124 -8.42 0.77 0.78
CA ILE A 124 -7.87 -0.06 -0.29
C ILE A 124 -6.34 0.08 -0.35
N LEU A 125 -5.84 1.32 -0.40
CA LEU A 125 -4.41 1.60 -0.46
C LEU A 125 -3.65 1.12 0.78
N SER A 126 -4.24 1.23 1.96
CA SER A 126 -3.64 0.75 3.21
C SER A 126 -3.50 -0.77 3.23
N LYS A 127 -4.52 -1.50 2.77
CA LYS A 127 -4.49 -2.96 2.66
C LYS A 127 -3.49 -3.44 1.61
N ALA A 128 -3.54 -2.87 0.41
CA ALA A 128 -2.57 -3.16 -0.65
C ALA A 128 -1.15 -2.93 -0.15
N ARG A 129 -0.92 -1.82 0.58
CA ARG A 129 0.40 -1.49 1.10
C ARG A 129 0.93 -2.53 2.09
N LYS A 130 0.09 -2.97 3.03
CA LYS A 130 0.47 -4.00 4.01
C LYS A 130 0.82 -5.30 3.31
N TYR A 131 0.01 -5.70 2.34
CA TYR A 131 0.21 -6.93 1.60
C TYR A 131 1.52 -6.90 0.81
N GLU A 132 1.74 -5.86 0.02
CA GLU A 132 2.92 -5.75 -0.81
C GLU A 132 4.20 -5.55 0.02
N THR A 133 4.11 -4.84 1.14
CA THR A 133 5.22 -4.79 2.11
C THR A 133 5.56 -6.19 2.64
N LYS A 134 4.55 -7.04 2.94
CA LYS A 134 4.76 -8.43 3.36
C LYS A 134 5.47 -9.22 2.26
N LEU A 135 5.01 -9.11 1.01
CA LEU A 135 5.61 -9.77 -0.15
C LEU A 135 7.07 -9.37 -0.35
N LEU A 136 7.36 -8.06 -0.39
CA LEU A 136 8.71 -7.53 -0.52
C LEU A 136 9.63 -8.00 0.63
N THR A 137 9.08 -8.09 1.85
CA THR A 137 9.83 -8.59 3.00
C THR A 137 10.16 -10.08 2.85
N GLN A 138 9.20 -10.89 2.39
CA GLN A 138 9.40 -12.32 2.15
C GLN A 138 10.42 -12.57 1.04
N GLU A 139 10.34 -11.82 -0.07
CA GLU A 139 11.34 -11.90 -1.13
C GLU A 139 12.74 -11.52 -0.66
N LEU A 140 12.87 -10.45 0.13
CA LEU A 140 14.15 -10.07 0.71
C LEU A 140 14.69 -11.17 1.64
N ARG A 141 13.84 -11.77 2.49
CA ARG A 141 14.23 -12.88 3.37
C ARG A 141 14.70 -14.09 2.56
N LYS A 142 13.93 -14.53 1.56
CA LYS A 142 14.33 -15.60 0.63
C LYS A 142 15.67 -15.29 -0.05
N THR A 143 15.91 -14.03 -0.42
CA THR A 143 17.18 -13.60 -1.03
C THR A 143 18.34 -13.73 -0.05
N ILE A 144 18.15 -13.31 1.20
CA ILE A 144 19.16 -13.42 2.27
C ILE A 144 19.43 -14.89 2.61
N GLU A 145 18.39 -15.71 2.74
CA GLU A 145 18.50 -17.16 2.97
C GLU A 145 19.25 -17.86 1.84
N ASN A 146 18.99 -17.48 0.58
CA ASN A 146 19.73 -18.01 -0.56
C ASN A 146 21.22 -17.65 -0.53
N ILE A 147 21.56 -16.41 -0.13
CA ILE A 147 22.96 -16.00 0.08
C ILE A 147 23.60 -16.83 1.20
N GLU A 148 22.88 -17.04 2.29
CA GLU A 148 23.35 -17.85 3.41
C GLU A 148 23.65 -19.30 2.99
N ARG A 149 22.77 -19.90 2.20
CA ARG A 149 22.92 -21.25 1.64
C ARG A 149 24.10 -21.35 0.67
N ILE A 150 24.30 -20.37 -0.19
CA ILE A 150 25.48 -20.33 -1.10
C ILE A 150 26.77 -20.29 -0.29
N ASN A 151 26.78 -19.52 0.79
CA ASN A 151 27.94 -19.40 1.68
C ASN A 151 28.10 -20.59 2.63
N ASN A 152 27.04 -21.34 2.92
CA ASN A 152 27.00 -22.46 3.86
C ASN A 152 26.09 -23.58 3.30
N PRO A 153 26.59 -24.42 2.38
CA PRO A 153 25.76 -25.40 1.65
C PRO A 153 25.20 -26.53 2.53
N GLU A 154 25.66 -26.65 3.77
CA GLU A 154 25.26 -27.70 4.73
C GLU A 154 23.97 -27.36 5.51
N LEU A 155 23.47 -26.12 5.40
CA LEU A 155 22.21 -25.69 6.01
C LEU A 155 21.02 -26.04 5.10
N ILE A 156 20.32 -27.15 5.42
CA ILE A 156 19.03 -27.49 4.83
C ILE A 156 17.94 -26.80 5.66
N ILE A 157 17.33 -25.75 5.11
CA ILE A 157 16.16 -25.09 5.69
C ILE A 157 14.98 -25.40 4.77
N GLU A 158 13.94 -26.05 5.30
CA GLU A 158 12.70 -26.32 4.56
C GLU A 158 12.02 -25.00 4.18
N SER A 159 11.83 -24.79 2.89
CA SER A 159 11.08 -23.64 2.38
C SER A 159 9.61 -23.78 2.75
N LYS A 160 9.08 -22.89 3.59
CA LYS A 160 7.64 -22.79 3.84
C LYS A 160 6.88 -22.53 2.54
N GLU A 161 5.85 -23.33 2.30
CA GLU A 161 4.93 -23.22 1.16
C GLU A 161 4.35 -21.81 1.04
N GLU A 162 4.14 -21.39 -0.22
CA GLU A 162 3.59 -20.08 -0.57
C GLU A 162 2.10 -20.04 -0.19
N GLU A 163 1.76 -19.26 0.84
CA GLU A 163 0.37 -18.91 1.16
C GLU A 163 -0.30 -18.32 -0.10
N GLU A 164 -1.45 -18.88 -0.50
CA GLU A 164 -2.23 -18.38 -1.64
C GLU A 164 -2.44 -16.85 -1.58
N GLU A 165 -2.03 -16.16 -2.64
CA GLU A 165 -2.08 -14.70 -2.73
C GLU A 165 -3.52 -14.15 -2.66
N GLU A 166 -3.90 -13.61 -1.49
CA GLU A 166 -5.21 -13.00 -1.30
C GLU A 166 -5.40 -11.74 -2.17
N TRP A 167 -4.34 -10.97 -2.37
CA TRP A 167 -4.32 -9.69 -3.08
C TRP A 167 -3.57 -9.80 -4.40
N THR A 168 -4.23 -10.39 -5.39
CA THR A 168 -3.74 -10.30 -6.77
C THR A 168 -3.99 -8.89 -7.32
N SER A 169 -3.12 -8.43 -8.22
CA SER A 169 -3.21 -7.14 -8.89
C SER A 169 -4.60 -6.87 -9.50
N SER A 170 -5.22 -7.93 -10.02
CA SER A 170 -6.58 -7.90 -10.55
C SER A 170 -7.62 -7.50 -9.50
N LYS A 171 -7.55 -8.06 -8.28
CA LYS A 171 -8.48 -7.72 -7.19
C LYS A 171 -8.29 -6.29 -6.70
N PHE A 172 -7.05 -5.79 -6.64
CA PHE A 172 -6.78 -4.40 -6.29
C PHE A 172 -7.37 -3.42 -7.32
N ILE A 173 -7.11 -3.65 -8.62
CA ILE A 173 -7.62 -2.80 -9.70
C ILE A 173 -9.15 -2.83 -9.75
N THR A 174 -9.73 -4.03 -9.60
CA THR A 174 -11.18 -4.23 -9.57
C THR A 174 -11.83 -3.40 -8.46
N ARG A 175 -11.25 -3.40 -7.25
CA ARG A 175 -11.74 -2.59 -6.12
C ARG A 175 -11.53 -1.09 -6.33
N LEU A 176 -10.38 -0.70 -6.87
CA LEU A 176 -10.06 0.71 -7.17
C LEU A 176 -11.06 1.33 -8.16
N LEU A 177 -11.58 0.54 -9.10
CA LEU A 177 -12.59 0.97 -10.07
C LEU A 177 -14.02 0.86 -9.52
N LEU A 178 -14.36 -0.27 -8.90
CA LEU A 178 -15.74 -0.54 -8.48
C LEU A 178 -16.16 0.27 -7.27
N TYR A 179 -15.27 0.63 -6.34
CA TYR A 179 -15.67 1.43 -5.17
C TYR A 179 -16.14 2.83 -5.56
N PRO A 180 -15.38 3.62 -6.34
CA PRO A 180 -15.87 4.89 -6.89
C PRO A 180 -17.13 4.73 -7.75
N PHE A 181 -17.21 3.66 -8.54
CA PHE A 181 -18.38 3.38 -9.38
C PHE A 181 -19.64 3.12 -8.55
N CYS A 182 -19.54 2.36 -7.45
CA CYS A 182 -20.66 2.13 -6.54
C CYS A 182 -21.11 3.41 -5.84
N ILE A 183 -20.17 4.28 -5.43
CA ILE A 183 -20.51 5.59 -4.83
C ILE A 183 -21.20 6.48 -5.87
N PHE A 184 -20.71 6.48 -7.11
CA PHE A 184 -21.34 7.20 -8.21
C PHE A 184 -22.76 6.70 -8.47
N LEU A 185 -22.97 5.38 -8.51
CA LEU A 185 -24.31 4.79 -8.66
C LEU A 185 -25.24 5.18 -7.51
N LEU A 186 -24.76 5.16 -6.26
CA LEU A 186 -25.54 5.61 -5.11
C LEU A 186 -25.92 7.10 -5.23
N GLY A 187 -24.98 7.95 -5.65
CA GLY A 187 -25.23 9.37 -5.90
C GLY A 187 -26.29 9.59 -7.00
N LEU A 188 -26.17 8.86 -8.12
CA LEU A 188 -27.13 8.91 -9.22
C LEU A 188 -28.53 8.44 -8.79
N SER A 189 -28.60 7.34 -8.03
CA SER A 189 -29.87 6.84 -7.48
C SER A 189 -30.51 7.83 -6.52
N LEU A 190 -29.73 8.53 -5.69
CA LEU A 190 -30.24 9.56 -4.78
C LEU A 190 -30.76 10.79 -5.56
N ALA A 191 -30.05 11.23 -6.60
CA ALA A 191 -30.50 12.34 -7.44
C ALA A 191 -31.86 12.03 -8.11
N ILE A 192 -32.01 10.83 -8.68
CA ILE A 192 -33.27 10.37 -9.29
C ILE A 192 -34.38 10.28 -8.23
N PHE A 193 -34.06 9.81 -7.02
CA PHE A 193 -35.00 9.74 -5.91
C PHE A 193 -35.56 11.11 -5.53
N PHE A 194 -34.71 12.15 -5.45
CA PHE A 194 -35.17 13.50 -5.12
C PHE A 194 -36.05 14.12 -6.21
N GLU A 195 -35.81 13.82 -7.49
CA GLU A 195 -36.64 14.35 -8.59
C GLU A 195 -37.94 13.58 -8.81
N LYS A 196 -37.90 12.25 -8.73
CA LYS A 196 -38.98 11.37 -9.22
C LYS A 196 -39.52 10.41 -8.16
N GLY A 197 -39.02 10.47 -6.93
CA GLY A 197 -39.39 9.57 -5.84
C GLY A 197 -38.86 8.14 -6.03
N ILE A 198 -39.38 7.21 -5.23
CA ILE A 198 -38.99 5.80 -5.28
C ILE A 198 -39.50 5.17 -6.58
N ASN A 199 -38.58 4.64 -7.38
CA ASN A 199 -38.90 3.85 -8.56
C ASN A 199 -37.94 2.66 -8.71
N PHE A 200 -38.21 1.80 -9.68
CA PHE A 200 -37.39 0.60 -9.91
C PHE A 200 -35.90 0.92 -10.16
N GLN A 201 -35.59 2.00 -10.87
CA GLN A 201 -34.20 2.40 -11.15
C GLN A 201 -33.45 2.82 -9.89
N VAL A 202 -34.12 3.56 -8.99
CA VAL A 202 -33.57 3.95 -7.67
C VAL A 202 -33.29 2.71 -6.82
N ILE A 203 -34.26 1.80 -6.71
CA ILE A 203 -34.12 0.57 -5.92
C ILE A 203 -33.01 -0.32 -6.50
N ALA A 204 -32.99 -0.52 -7.82
CA ALA A 204 -31.99 -1.35 -8.48
C ALA A 204 -30.57 -0.78 -8.33
N GLY A 205 -30.39 0.53 -8.52
CA GLY A 205 -29.07 1.16 -8.38
C GLY A 205 -28.52 1.10 -6.96
N ILE A 206 -29.36 1.35 -5.95
CA ILE A 206 -28.99 1.22 -4.53
C ILE A 206 -28.69 -0.24 -4.19
N ALA A 207 -29.54 -1.19 -4.61
CA ALA A 207 -29.36 -2.61 -4.33
C ALA A 207 -28.04 -3.13 -4.92
N VAL A 208 -27.76 -2.87 -6.20
CA VAL A 208 -26.52 -3.32 -6.87
C VAL A 208 -25.29 -2.75 -6.17
N ALA A 209 -25.28 -1.45 -5.87
CA ALA A 209 -24.14 -0.79 -5.24
C ALA A 209 -23.91 -1.31 -3.80
N LEU A 210 -24.97 -1.41 -2.99
CA LEU A 210 -24.86 -1.89 -1.61
C LEU A 210 -24.50 -3.37 -1.55
N THR A 211 -25.08 -4.22 -2.40
CA THR A 211 -24.74 -5.65 -2.45
C THR A 211 -23.25 -5.82 -2.74
N TYR A 212 -22.70 -5.13 -3.73
CA TYR A 212 -21.27 -5.22 -4.02
C TYR A 212 -20.40 -4.73 -2.86
N LEU A 213 -20.67 -3.52 -2.34
CA LEU A 213 -19.87 -2.92 -1.26
C LEU A 213 -19.91 -3.77 0.01
N ILE A 214 -21.09 -4.22 0.43
CA ILE A 214 -21.26 -5.02 1.64
C ILE A 214 -20.57 -6.38 1.47
N THR A 215 -20.77 -7.07 0.34
CA THR A 215 -20.17 -8.39 0.11
C THR A 215 -18.64 -8.29 0.06
N ASP A 216 -18.06 -7.31 -0.63
CA ASP A 216 -16.60 -7.18 -0.71
C ASP A 216 -15.99 -6.76 0.64
N ILE A 217 -16.64 -5.86 1.40
CA ILE A 217 -16.20 -5.50 2.76
C ILE A 217 -16.27 -6.73 3.68
N LEU A 218 -17.35 -7.52 3.63
CA LEU A 218 -17.47 -8.74 4.43
C LEU A 218 -16.39 -9.76 4.08
N LEU A 219 -16.04 -9.93 2.80
CA LEU A 219 -14.93 -10.78 2.38
C LEU A 219 -13.59 -10.30 2.96
N ILE A 220 -13.38 -8.99 3.02
CA ILE A 220 -12.17 -8.39 3.62
C ILE A 220 -12.12 -8.61 5.15
N ILE A 221 -13.27 -8.68 5.84
CA ILE A 221 -13.35 -8.82 7.30
C ILE A 221 -13.32 -10.30 7.74
N LYS A 222 -14.15 -11.16 7.13
CA LYS A 222 -14.47 -12.51 7.62
C LYS A 222 -13.28 -13.50 7.60
N LYS A 223 -12.23 -13.23 6.82
CA LYS A 223 -11.05 -14.10 6.78
C LYS A 223 -10.04 -13.86 7.92
N LYS A 224 -10.27 -12.85 8.78
CA LYS A 224 -9.45 -12.63 9.99
C LYS A 224 -9.65 -13.72 11.05
N ASP A 225 -10.80 -14.40 11.05
CA ASP A 225 -11.15 -15.40 12.07
C ASP A 225 -10.63 -16.82 11.75
N ASN A 226 -10.30 -17.12 10.49
CA ASN A 226 -9.74 -18.42 10.08
C ASN A 226 -8.21 -18.51 10.22
N LEU A 227 -7.54 -17.48 10.74
CA LEU A 227 -6.08 -17.48 10.99
C LEU A 227 -5.69 -17.88 12.42
N TYR A 228 -6.67 -18.24 13.26
CA TYR A 228 -6.44 -18.76 14.63
C TYR A 228 -6.70 -20.26 14.77
N PHE A 229 -7.07 -20.94 13.68
CA PHE A 229 -7.23 -22.39 13.63
C PHE A 229 -6.54 -22.97 12.40
N GLN A 230 -5.20 -22.96 12.41
CA GLN A 230 -4.37 -23.92 11.69
C GLN A 230 -2.94 -23.86 12.23
#